data_AF-A0A927GAT6-F1
#
_entry.id   AF-A0A927GAT6-F1
#
_cell.length_a   1.000
_cell.length_b   1.000
_cell.length_c   1.000
_cell.angle_alpha   90.00
_cell.angle_beta   90.00
_cell.angle_gamma   90.00
#
_symmetry.space_group_name_H-M   'P 1'
#
loop_
_entity.id
_entity.type
_entity.pdbx_description
1 polymer ?
#
loop_
_entity_poly.entity_id
_entity_poly.type
_entity_poly.pdbx_seq_one_letter_code
_entity_poly.pdbx_strand_id
1 'polypeptide(L)'
;MKSAIAYYRVSTDRQGKSGLGLEAQEEAVRLFVQRESYQVTNHFTENESGKKNQRPQLLAALAQCRKEKATLIIAKLDRLSRNVHFISGLYESKVDFKAVDNPYANKLMVHLLAAFAEHEREQISIRTRDALQAAKRRGKKLGVTGAERARENQEAAHAFAELMRPTINAIQQQGITTVRSIRDELNRQGVPTYRRNGQSWHVTNVHALLKRLVTSNA
;
A
#
# COMPACT_ATOMS: atom_id res chain seq x y z
N MET A 1 -28.46 -12.61 -22.62
CA MET A 1 -27.25 -11.76 -22.71
C MET A 1 -26.39 -11.97 -21.49
N LYS A 2 -25.07 -11.85 -21.59
CA LYS A 2 -24.18 -11.99 -20.43
C LYS A 2 -24.08 -10.65 -19.70
N SER A 3 -24.20 -10.65 -18.38
CA SER A 3 -24.04 -9.43 -17.58
C SER A 3 -22.58 -8.98 -17.57
N ALA A 4 -22.36 -7.68 -17.70
CA ALA A 4 -21.04 -7.06 -17.71
C ALA A 4 -20.99 -5.83 -16.81
N ILE A 5 -19.82 -5.55 -16.26
CA ILE A 5 -19.55 -4.30 -15.53
C ILE A 5 -18.41 -3.59 -16.24
N ALA A 6 -18.60 -2.33 -16.59
CA ALA A 6 -17.59 -1.54 -17.28
C ALA A 6 -16.63 -0.87 -16.28
N TYR A 7 -15.35 -0.82 -16.62
CA TYR A 7 -14.32 -0.12 -15.86
C TYR A 7 -13.55 0.84 -16.74
N TYR A 8 -13.52 2.11 -16.32
CA TYR A 8 -12.89 3.23 -17.00
C TYR A 8 -11.78 3.83 -16.16
N ARG A 9 -10.80 4.45 -16.82
CA ARG A 9 -9.72 5.17 -16.14
C ARG A 9 -9.47 6.52 -16.80
N VAL A 10 -9.38 7.56 -15.98
CA VAL A 10 -9.06 8.93 -16.43
C VAL A 10 -7.84 9.47 -15.68
N SER A 11 -6.92 10.10 -16.42
CA SER A 11 -5.73 10.73 -15.83
C SER A 11 -6.03 12.19 -15.50
N THR A 12 -5.77 12.61 -14.26
CA THR A 12 -6.02 13.99 -13.81
C THR A 12 -5.00 15.00 -14.33
N ASP A 13 -3.81 14.56 -14.77
CA ASP A 13 -2.65 15.46 -14.87
C ASP A 13 -2.52 16.25 -16.19
N ARG A 14 -3.16 15.85 -17.30
CA ARG A 14 -3.19 16.66 -18.55
C ARG A 14 -4.45 16.56 -19.40
N GLN A 15 -5.40 15.69 -19.08
CA GLN A 15 -6.59 15.43 -19.91
C GLN A 15 -7.93 15.81 -19.26
N GLY A 16 -7.92 16.37 -18.05
CA GLY A 16 -9.14 16.85 -17.38
C GLY A 16 -9.86 18.02 -18.05
N LYS A 17 -9.38 18.53 -19.21
CA LYS A 17 -9.94 19.70 -19.91
C LYS A 17 -10.71 19.39 -21.19
N SER A 18 -10.75 18.14 -21.69
CA SER A 18 -11.43 17.86 -22.97
C SER A 18 -12.52 16.79 -22.94
N GLY A 19 -12.63 15.91 -21.92
CA GLY A 19 -13.68 14.86 -21.88
C GLY A 19 -13.52 13.72 -22.91
N LEU A 20 -12.86 14.01 -24.03
CA LEU A 20 -12.63 13.13 -25.18
C LEU A 20 -12.02 11.76 -24.84
N GLY A 21 -11.21 11.66 -23.77
CA GLY A 21 -10.57 10.41 -23.38
C GLY A 21 -11.50 9.41 -22.68
N LEU A 22 -12.52 9.88 -21.98
CA LEU A 22 -13.53 9.04 -21.34
C LEU A 22 -14.63 8.67 -22.35
N GLU A 23 -15.10 9.65 -23.12
CA GLU A 23 -16.09 9.41 -24.18
C GLU A 23 -15.61 8.37 -25.20
N ALA A 24 -14.34 8.44 -25.62
CA ALA A 24 -13.77 7.43 -26.51
C ALA A 24 -13.68 6.03 -25.86
N GLN A 25 -13.47 5.95 -24.54
CA GLN A 25 -13.48 4.69 -23.80
C GLN A 25 -14.91 4.13 -23.67
N GLU A 26 -15.88 4.98 -23.36
CA GLU A 26 -17.29 4.61 -23.28
C GLU A 26 -17.81 4.10 -24.63
N GLU A 27 -17.48 4.80 -25.71
CA GLU A 27 -17.86 4.39 -27.07
C GLU A 27 -17.21 3.06 -27.47
N ALA A 28 -15.93 2.88 -27.19
CA ALA A 28 -15.24 1.62 -27.46
C ALA A 28 -15.87 0.45 -26.68
N VAL A 29 -16.20 0.65 -25.40
CA VAL A 29 -16.91 -0.35 -24.59
C VAL A 29 -18.30 -0.62 -25.16
N ARG A 30 -19.06 0.42 -25.55
CA ARG A 30 -20.39 0.30 -26.13
C ARG A 30 -20.38 -0.56 -27.40
N LEU A 31 -19.48 -0.28 -28.33
CA LEU A 31 -19.32 -1.05 -29.56
C LEU A 31 -18.91 -2.50 -29.27
N PHE A 32 -18.01 -2.71 -28.30
CA PHE A 32 -17.57 -4.04 -27.90
C PHE A 32 -18.71 -4.88 -27.29
N VAL A 33 -19.49 -4.32 -26.37
CA VAL A 33 -20.58 -5.07 -25.71
C VAL A 33 -21.72 -5.39 -26.67
N GLN A 34 -22.00 -4.50 -27.65
CA GLN A 34 -22.95 -4.78 -28.73
C GLN A 34 -22.46 -5.94 -29.61
N ARG A 35 -21.20 -5.91 -30.05
CA ARG A 35 -20.61 -6.95 -30.88
C ARG A 35 -20.61 -8.32 -30.19
N GLU A 36 -20.34 -8.35 -28.90
CA GLU A 36 -20.13 -9.57 -28.12
C GLU A 36 -21.38 -9.99 -27.30
N SER A 37 -22.52 -9.30 -27.48
CA SER A 37 -23.80 -9.59 -26.81
C SER A 37 -23.75 -9.56 -25.27
N TYR A 38 -23.04 -8.57 -24.71
CA TYR A 38 -23.04 -8.26 -23.27
C TYR A 38 -24.04 -7.16 -22.94
N GLN A 39 -24.56 -7.19 -21.71
CA GLN A 39 -25.37 -6.13 -21.14
C GLN A 39 -24.62 -5.51 -19.97
N VAL A 40 -24.27 -4.21 -20.06
CA VAL A 40 -23.59 -3.50 -18.98
C VAL A 40 -24.61 -3.15 -17.89
N THR A 41 -24.46 -3.72 -16.70
CA THR A 41 -25.34 -3.50 -15.54
C THR A 41 -24.89 -2.32 -14.68
N ASN A 42 -23.58 -2.09 -14.62
CA ASN A 42 -22.99 -0.97 -13.90
C ASN A 42 -21.64 -0.55 -14.50
N HIS A 43 -21.16 0.63 -14.13
CA HIS A 43 -19.84 1.12 -14.51
C HIS A 43 -19.09 1.75 -13.33
N PHE A 44 -17.77 1.71 -13.40
CA PHE A 44 -16.86 2.30 -12.41
C PHE A 44 -15.77 3.10 -13.10
N THR A 45 -15.50 4.31 -12.60
CA THR A 45 -14.49 5.20 -13.18
C THR A 45 -13.43 5.54 -12.14
N GLU A 46 -12.17 5.22 -12.44
CA GLU A 46 -11.04 5.49 -11.57
C GLU A 46 -10.33 6.79 -12.00
N ASN A 47 -10.12 7.69 -11.03
CA ASN A 47 -9.40 8.94 -11.22
C ASN A 47 -7.93 8.76 -10.79
N GLU A 48 -7.01 8.76 -11.76
CA GLU A 48 -5.59 8.61 -11.49
C GLU A 48 -4.98 9.97 -11.11
N SER A 49 -4.94 10.26 -9.80
CA SER A 49 -4.14 11.36 -9.24
C SER A 49 -2.70 10.89 -9.01
N GLY A 50 -1.73 11.66 -9.48
CA GLY A 50 -0.31 11.33 -9.41
C GLY A 50 0.15 10.76 -8.06
N LYS A 51 1.02 9.75 -8.13
CA LYS A 51 1.77 9.08 -7.03
C LYS A 51 1.03 8.04 -6.17
N LYS A 52 -0.30 7.93 -6.17
CA LYS A 52 -1.02 6.89 -5.39
C LYS A 52 -1.68 5.85 -6.30
N ASN A 53 -1.15 4.63 -6.30
CA ASN A 53 -1.68 3.46 -7.02
C ASN A 53 -2.85 2.76 -6.30
N GLN A 54 -3.52 3.42 -5.34
CA GLN A 54 -4.68 2.82 -4.69
C GLN A 54 -5.86 2.88 -5.65
N ARG A 55 -6.43 1.72 -5.99
CA ARG A 55 -7.51 1.57 -7.00
C ARG A 55 -8.82 1.10 -6.35
N PRO A 56 -9.48 1.95 -5.54
CA PRO A 56 -10.69 1.55 -4.83
C PRO A 56 -11.86 1.22 -5.76
N GLN A 57 -11.99 1.90 -6.91
CA GLN A 57 -13.11 1.69 -7.83
C GLN A 57 -12.99 0.34 -8.55
N LEU A 58 -11.76 -0.07 -8.87
CA LEU A 58 -11.51 -1.41 -9.39
C LEU A 58 -11.93 -2.51 -8.40
N LEU A 59 -11.59 -2.35 -7.12
CA LEU A 59 -11.94 -3.33 -6.09
C LEU A 59 -13.46 -3.43 -5.93
N ALA A 60 -14.16 -2.28 -5.97
CA ALA A 60 -15.61 -2.23 -5.96
C ALA A 60 -16.22 -2.93 -7.20
N ALA A 61 -15.68 -2.68 -8.39
CA ALA A 61 -16.10 -3.34 -9.62
C ALA A 61 -15.93 -4.87 -9.53
N LEU A 62 -14.79 -5.35 -9.04
CA LEU A 62 -14.54 -6.79 -8.83
C LEU A 62 -15.45 -7.42 -7.78
N ALA A 63 -15.81 -6.68 -6.72
CA ALA A 63 -16.76 -7.15 -5.72
C ALA A 63 -18.17 -7.29 -6.32
N GLN A 64 -18.59 -6.32 -7.14
CA GLN A 64 -19.89 -6.37 -7.80
C GLN A 64 -19.94 -7.46 -8.88
N CYS A 65 -18.88 -7.62 -9.68
CA CYS A 65 -18.77 -8.72 -10.64
C CYS A 65 -18.95 -10.09 -9.96
N ARG A 66 -18.35 -10.28 -8.78
CA ARG A 66 -18.51 -11.51 -7.99
C ARG A 66 -19.95 -11.73 -7.53
N LYS A 67 -20.62 -10.67 -7.09
CA LYS A 67 -22.02 -10.72 -6.62
C LYS A 67 -22.99 -11.04 -7.77
N GLU A 68 -22.78 -10.43 -8.93
CA GLU A 68 -23.67 -10.54 -10.10
C GLU A 68 -23.29 -11.66 -11.07
N LYS A 69 -22.17 -12.36 -10.82
CA LYS A 69 -21.54 -13.29 -11.78
C LYS A 69 -21.33 -12.62 -13.16
N ALA A 70 -21.00 -11.34 -13.15
CA ALA A 70 -20.82 -10.52 -14.34
C ALA A 70 -19.35 -10.49 -14.78
N THR A 71 -19.13 -10.30 -16.08
CA THR A 71 -17.79 -10.15 -16.67
C THR A 71 -17.31 -8.69 -16.54
N LEU A 72 -16.08 -8.47 -16.11
CA LEU A 72 -15.49 -7.14 -16.07
C LEU A 72 -15.01 -6.71 -17.47
N ILE A 73 -15.52 -5.61 -18.00
CA ILE A 73 -15.10 -5.03 -19.27
C ILE A 73 -14.20 -3.83 -18.99
N ILE A 74 -12.93 -3.94 -19.36
CA ILE A 74 -11.92 -2.91 -19.15
C ILE A 74 -11.75 -2.16 -20.46
N ALA A 75 -12.00 -0.85 -20.46
CA ALA A 75 -11.89 -0.04 -21.68
C ALA A 75 -10.45 0.03 -22.22
N LYS A 76 -9.47 0.12 -21.31
CA LYS A 76 -8.04 0.17 -21.68
C LYS A 76 -7.14 -0.50 -20.64
N LEU A 77 -6.44 -1.54 -21.05
CA LEU A 77 -5.27 -2.07 -20.35
C LEU A 77 -4.08 -1.19 -20.72
N ASP A 78 -3.70 -0.26 -19.84
CA ASP A 78 -2.43 0.47 -20.02
C ASP A 78 -1.23 -0.51 -20.11
N ARG A 79 -0.03 0.01 -20.39
CA ARG A 79 1.15 -0.79 -20.73
C ARG A 79 1.33 -1.98 -19.76
N LEU A 80 1.22 -3.19 -20.33
CA LEU A 80 1.12 -4.48 -19.64
C LEU A 80 2.15 -4.70 -18.53
N SER A 81 3.38 -4.19 -18.69
CA SER A 81 4.47 -4.33 -17.71
C SER A 81 4.26 -3.55 -16.41
N ARG A 82 3.52 -2.42 -16.43
CA ARG A 82 3.23 -1.63 -15.21
C ARG A 82 2.06 -2.18 -14.42
N ASN A 83 1.31 -3.11 -15.00
CA ASN A 83 0.05 -3.61 -14.47
C ASN A 83 0.16 -5.03 -13.93
N VAL A 84 1.37 -5.57 -13.71
CA VAL A 84 1.57 -6.91 -13.15
C VAL A 84 0.78 -7.13 -11.86
N HIS A 85 0.82 -6.16 -10.94
CA HIS A 85 0.08 -6.27 -9.68
C HIS A 85 -1.44 -6.25 -9.89
N PHE A 86 -1.90 -5.47 -10.88
CA PHE A 86 -3.30 -5.44 -11.30
C PHE A 86 -3.73 -6.75 -11.96
N ILE A 87 -2.90 -7.30 -12.83
CA ILE A 87 -3.13 -8.57 -13.52
C ILE A 87 -3.21 -9.72 -12.51
N SER A 88 -2.31 -9.73 -11.52
CA SER A 88 -2.33 -10.68 -10.41
C SER A 88 -3.60 -10.53 -9.55
N GLY A 89 -4.01 -9.31 -9.20
CA GLY A 89 -5.26 -9.09 -8.46
C GLY A 89 -6.52 -9.49 -9.24
N LEU A 90 -6.55 -9.25 -10.55
CA LEU A 90 -7.61 -9.74 -11.43
C LEU A 90 -7.66 -11.26 -11.44
N TYR A 91 -6.50 -11.91 -11.54
CA TYR A 91 -6.41 -13.37 -11.51
C TYR A 91 -6.94 -13.95 -10.19
N GLU A 92 -6.50 -13.41 -9.05
CA GLU A 92 -6.94 -13.85 -7.73
C GLU A 92 -8.44 -13.64 -7.51
N SER A 93 -9.03 -12.61 -8.13
CA SER A 93 -10.46 -12.31 -8.00
C SER A 93 -11.38 -13.39 -8.58
N LYS A 94 -10.85 -14.27 -9.45
CA LYS A 94 -11.60 -15.30 -10.22
C LYS A 94 -12.74 -14.76 -11.07
N VAL A 95 -12.79 -13.45 -11.31
CA VAL A 95 -13.76 -12.79 -12.19
C VAL A 95 -13.28 -12.90 -13.63
N ASP A 96 -14.17 -13.28 -14.54
CA ASP A 96 -13.89 -13.19 -15.97
C ASP A 96 -13.80 -11.72 -16.38
N PHE A 97 -12.75 -11.36 -17.11
CA PHE A 97 -12.60 -10.01 -17.63
C PHE A 97 -12.25 -10.04 -19.12
N LYS A 98 -12.60 -8.97 -19.84
CA LYS A 98 -12.16 -8.71 -21.21
C LYS A 98 -11.66 -7.28 -21.31
N ALA A 99 -10.55 -7.09 -22.04
CA ALA A 99 -10.06 -5.77 -22.36
C ALA A 99 -10.45 -5.40 -23.79
N VAL A 100 -11.01 -4.20 -23.98
CA VAL A 100 -11.50 -3.74 -25.28
C VAL A 100 -10.35 -3.40 -26.22
N ASP A 101 -9.28 -2.80 -25.70
CA ASP A 101 -8.07 -2.46 -26.44
C ASP A 101 -7.17 -3.66 -26.75
N ASN A 102 -7.31 -4.75 -26.00
CA ASN A 102 -6.64 -6.02 -26.28
C ASN A 102 -7.59 -7.21 -26.11
N PRO A 103 -8.36 -7.55 -27.17
CA PRO A 103 -9.30 -8.67 -27.14
C PRO A 103 -8.63 -10.03 -26.88
N TYR A 104 -7.31 -10.15 -27.14
CA TYR A 104 -6.51 -11.34 -26.90
C TYR A 104 -5.90 -11.39 -25.49
N ALA A 105 -6.06 -10.33 -24.68
CA ALA A 105 -5.72 -10.32 -23.25
C ALA A 105 -6.73 -11.15 -22.46
N ASN A 106 -6.76 -12.44 -22.81
CA ASN A 106 -7.51 -13.46 -22.12
C ASN A 106 -6.78 -13.89 -20.84
N LYS A 107 -7.47 -14.69 -20.04
CA LYS A 107 -6.96 -15.23 -18.77
C LYS A 107 -5.61 -15.96 -18.91
N LEU A 108 -5.33 -16.58 -20.05
CA LEU A 108 -4.07 -17.27 -20.33
C LEU A 108 -2.90 -16.30 -20.53
N MET A 109 -3.09 -15.24 -21.32
CA MET A 109 -2.06 -14.22 -21.50
C MET A 109 -1.74 -13.51 -20.17
N VAL A 110 -2.75 -13.31 -19.33
CA VAL A 110 -2.57 -12.82 -17.96
C VAL A 110 -1.75 -13.77 -17.10
N HIS A 111 -1.97 -15.10 -17.16
CA HIS A 111 -1.12 -16.06 -16.45
C HIS A 111 0.33 -15.97 -16.88
N LEU A 112 0.58 -15.93 -18.19
CA LEU A 112 1.93 -15.87 -18.71
C LEU A 112 2.66 -14.60 -18.27
N LEU A 113 1.95 -13.46 -18.28
CA LEU A 113 2.49 -12.18 -17.83
C LEU A 113 2.71 -12.13 -16.33
N ALA A 114 1.80 -12.68 -15.52
CA ALA A 114 1.98 -12.79 -14.08
C ALA A 114 3.21 -13.64 -13.75
N ALA A 115 3.35 -14.81 -14.38
CA ALA A 115 4.50 -15.69 -14.21
C ALA A 115 5.81 -15.01 -14.65
N PHE A 116 5.81 -14.31 -15.78
CA PHE A 116 7.00 -13.58 -16.25
C PHE A 116 7.43 -12.50 -15.26
N ALA A 117 6.47 -11.79 -14.67
CA ALA A 117 6.77 -10.71 -13.75
C ALA A 117 7.12 -11.19 -12.33
N GLU A 118 6.64 -12.35 -11.91
CA GLU A 118 7.16 -13.06 -10.74
C GLU A 118 8.62 -13.48 -10.97
N HIS A 119 8.91 -14.06 -12.14
CA HIS A 119 10.26 -14.41 -12.53
C HIS A 119 11.19 -13.18 -12.55
N GLU A 120 10.77 -12.07 -13.13
CA GLU A 120 11.56 -10.83 -13.15
C GLU A 120 11.85 -10.32 -11.72
N ARG A 121 10.85 -10.36 -10.83
CA ARG A 121 11.04 -10.01 -9.41
C ARG A 121 12.04 -10.91 -8.72
N GLU A 122 11.97 -12.21 -8.97
CA GLU A 122 12.92 -13.18 -8.44
C GLU A 122 14.34 -12.90 -8.96
N GLN A 123 14.49 -12.63 -10.27
CA GLN A 123 15.78 -12.29 -10.86
C GLN A 123 16.39 -11.00 -10.29
N ILE A 124 15.56 -9.99 -10.02
CA ILE A 124 16.01 -8.76 -9.33
C ILE A 124 16.50 -9.09 -7.91
N SER A 125 15.78 -9.94 -7.18
CA SER A 125 16.16 -10.38 -5.84
C SER A 125 17.49 -11.13 -5.84
N ILE A 126 17.67 -12.06 -6.79
CA ILE A 126 18.92 -12.81 -6.99
C ILE A 126 20.07 -11.85 -7.29
N ARG A 127 19.94 -10.99 -8.31
CA ARG A 127 20.98 -10.01 -8.68
C ARG A 127 21.34 -9.08 -7.52
N THR A 128 20.35 -8.64 -6.74
CA THR A 128 20.59 -7.79 -5.57
C THR A 128 21.39 -8.53 -4.50
N ARG A 129 21.02 -9.79 -4.22
CA ARG A 129 21.73 -10.64 -3.26
C ARG A 129 23.17 -10.87 -3.70
N ASP A 130 23.38 -11.18 -4.97
CA ASP A 130 24.71 -11.42 -5.53
C ASP A 130 25.57 -10.15 -5.50
N ALA A 131 24.99 -9.00 -5.84
CA ALA A 131 25.66 -7.70 -5.74
C ALA A 131 26.05 -7.36 -4.29
N LEU A 132 25.17 -7.63 -3.31
CA LEU A 132 25.45 -7.43 -1.90
C LEU A 132 26.52 -8.40 -1.39
N GLN A 133 26.48 -9.67 -1.80
CA GLN A 133 27.51 -10.65 -1.46
C GLN A 133 28.87 -10.26 -2.05
N ALA A 134 28.92 -9.84 -3.31
CA ALA A 134 30.13 -9.35 -3.96
C ALA A 134 30.67 -8.09 -3.25
N ALA A 135 29.81 -7.15 -2.87
CA ALA A 135 30.20 -5.97 -2.11
C ALA A 135 30.77 -6.35 -0.73
N LYS A 136 30.16 -7.32 -0.04
CA LYS A 136 30.67 -7.86 1.24
C LYS A 136 32.04 -8.53 1.07
N ARG A 137 32.23 -9.33 0.01
CA ARG A 137 33.54 -9.94 -0.33
C ARG A 137 34.61 -8.89 -0.63
N ARG A 138 34.23 -7.77 -1.26
CA ARG A 138 35.10 -6.59 -1.48
C ARG A 138 35.33 -5.76 -0.21
N GLY A 139 34.86 -6.20 0.96
CA GLY A 139 35.05 -5.53 2.24
C GLY A 139 34.11 -4.34 2.50
N LYS A 140 33.11 -4.09 1.65
CA LYS A 140 32.13 -3.02 1.88
C LYS A 140 31.24 -3.39 3.08
N LYS A 141 31.33 -2.63 4.17
CA LYS A 141 30.38 -2.73 5.29
C LYS A 141 28.99 -2.31 4.81
N LEU A 142 28.05 -3.24 4.81
CA LEU A 142 26.65 -2.98 4.48
C LEU A 142 25.91 -2.50 5.73
N GLY A 143 24.89 -1.66 5.56
CA GLY A 143 24.04 -1.21 6.67
C GLY A 143 24.63 -0.12 7.58
N VAL A 144 25.77 0.50 7.22
CA VAL A 144 26.44 1.55 8.01
C VAL A 144 25.48 2.72 8.32
N THR A 145 24.78 3.23 7.30
CA THR A 145 23.77 4.29 7.47
C THR A 145 22.58 3.85 8.34
N GLY A 146 22.25 2.56 8.34
CA GLY A 146 21.20 2.01 9.19
C GLY A 146 21.64 1.92 10.65
N ALA A 147 22.88 1.53 10.91
CA ALA A 147 23.47 1.46 12.24
C ALA A 147 23.66 2.86 12.85
N GLU A 148 24.13 3.83 12.05
CA GLU A 148 24.27 5.23 12.48
C GLU A 148 22.90 5.83 12.83
N ARG A 149 21.90 5.69 11.96
CA ARG A 149 20.52 6.10 12.26
C ARG A 149 19.93 5.37 13.46
N ALA A 150 20.25 4.09 13.67
CA ALA A 150 19.78 3.36 14.85
C ALA A 150 20.39 3.95 16.12
N ARG A 151 21.68 4.32 16.09
CA ARG A 151 22.38 4.97 17.21
C ARG A 151 21.79 6.35 17.50
N GLU A 152 21.60 7.18 16.47
CA GLU A 152 20.96 8.51 16.59
C GLU A 152 19.55 8.39 17.19
N ASN A 153 18.75 7.44 16.71
CA ASN A 153 17.41 7.20 17.24
C ASN A 153 17.43 6.71 18.70
N GLN A 154 18.44 5.92 19.07
CA GLN A 154 18.60 5.44 20.44
C GLN A 154 18.99 6.59 21.38
N GLU A 155 19.98 7.41 21.00
CA GLU A 155 20.41 8.59 21.75
C GLU A 155 19.26 9.58 21.95
N ALA A 156 18.51 9.90 20.89
CA ALA A 156 17.36 10.78 20.97
C ALA A 156 16.21 10.19 21.82
N ALA A 157 15.99 8.87 21.79
CA ALA A 157 15.02 8.21 22.66
C ALA A 157 15.45 8.22 24.14
N HIS A 158 16.74 8.15 24.43
CA HIS A 158 17.28 8.30 25.79
C HIS A 158 17.13 9.75 26.28
N ALA A 159 17.51 10.74 25.48
CA ALA A 159 17.34 12.15 25.82
C ALA A 159 15.86 12.49 26.10
N PHE A 160 14.94 11.95 25.30
CA PHE A 160 13.51 12.10 25.54
C PHE A 160 13.05 11.42 26.84
N ALA A 161 13.60 10.25 27.17
CA ALA A 161 13.30 9.58 28.44
C ALA A 161 13.69 10.45 29.63
N GLU A 162 14.90 11.02 29.62
CA GLU A 162 15.36 11.94 30.67
C GLU A 162 14.47 13.18 30.82
N LEU A 163 14.02 13.75 29.69
CA LEU A 163 13.09 14.89 29.70
C LEU A 163 11.74 14.53 30.34
N MET A 164 11.32 13.27 30.22
CA MET A 164 10.10 12.72 30.81
C MET A 164 10.25 12.30 32.28
N ARG A 165 11.47 12.25 32.84
CA ARG A 165 11.74 11.80 34.21
C ARG A 165 10.93 12.57 35.27
N PRO A 166 10.81 13.91 35.24
CA PRO A 166 10.01 14.64 36.23
C PRO A 166 8.53 14.27 36.17
N THR A 167 7.97 14.15 34.96
CA THR A 167 6.57 13.78 34.74
C THR A 167 6.27 12.38 35.26
N ILE A 168 7.15 11.41 34.98
CA ILE A 168 7.01 10.05 35.49
C ILE A 168 7.10 10.01 37.02
N ASN A 169 8.06 10.72 37.61
CA ASN A 169 8.20 10.79 39.07
C ASN A 169 6.96 11.42 39.73
N ALA A 170 6.41 12.49 39.15
CA ALA A 170 5.20 13.12 39.65
C ALA A 170 4.00 12.17 39.62
N ILE A 171 3.83 11.40 38.54
CA ILE A 171 2.78 10.37 38.43
C ILE A 171 2.98 9.26 39.47
N GLN A 172 4.21 8.80 39.67
CA GLN A 172 4.51 7.77 40.67
C GLN A 172 4.29 8.25 42.11
N GLN A 173 4.58 9.51 42.42
CA GLN A 173 4.32 10.12 43.73
C GLN A 173 2.83 10.23 44.05
N GLN A 174 1.95 10.21 43.03
CA GLN A 174 0.49 10.13 43.19
C GLN A 174 0.00 8.69 43.48
N GLY A 175 0.90 7.72 43.65
CA GLY A 175 0.58 6.32 43.89
C GLY A 175 0.35 5.51 42.60
N ILE A 176 0.53 6.12 41.42
CA ILE A 176 0.33 5.47 40.13
C ILE A 176 1.64 4.78 39.69
N THR A 177 1.76 3.49 40.02
CA THR A 177 3.01 2.74 39.83
C THR A 177 2.96 1.69 38.73
N THR A 178 1.78 1.25 38.30
CA THR A 178 1.67 0.23 37.25
C THR A 178 1.85 0.82 35.86
N VAL A 179 2.50 0.07 34.95
CA VAL A 179 2.75 0.51 33.56
C VAL A 179 1.45 0.89 32.83
N ARG A 180 0.36 0.16 33.09
CA ARG A 180 -0.96 0.45 32.48
C ARG A 180 -1.54 1.76 33.02
N SER A 181 -1.50 1.96 34.33
CA SER A 181 -2.01 3.19 34.95
C SER A 181 -1.18 4.41 34.57
N ILE A 182 0.15 4.28 34.46
CA ILE A 182 1.04 5.34 33.96
C ILE A 182 0.70 5.70 32.51
N ARG A 183 0.47 4.70 31.63
CA ARG A 183 0.01 4.94 30.25
C ARG A 183 -1.29 5.74 30.22
N ASP A 184 -2.28 5.31 31.00
CA ASP A 184 -3.60 5.95 31.04
C ASP A 184 -3.49 7.39 31.51
N GLU A 185 -2.66 7.63 32.52
CA GLU A 185 -2.40 8.96 33.06
C GLU A 185 -1.65 9.86 32.06
N LEU A 186 -0.63 9.35 31.37
CA LEU A 186 0.08 10.08 30.33
C LEU A 186 -0.83 10.47 29.15
N ASN A 187 -1.74 9.57 28.77
CA ASN A 187 -2.75 9.84 27.75
C ASN A 187 -3.79 10.86 28.22
N ARG A 188 -4.25 10.75 29.47
CA ARG A 188 -5.20 11.68 30.09
C ARG A 188 -4.64 13.10 30.15
N GLN A 189 -3.35 13.24 30.46
CA GLN A 189 -2.64 14.53 30.49
C GLN A 189 -2.24 15.05 29.10
N GLY A 190 -2.48 14.29 28.02
CA GLY A 190 -2.14 14.70 26.65
C GLY A 190 -0.64 14.81 26.40
N VAL A 191 0.19 14.09 27.16
CA VAL A 191 1.65 14.19 27.05
C VAL A 191 2.11 13.60 25.72
N PRO A 192 2.87 14.34 24.88
CA PRO A 192 3.30 13.84 23.58
C PRO A 192 4.29 12.67 23.70
N THR A 193 4.26 11.75 22.73
CA THR A 193 5.22 10.66 22.62
C THR A 193 6.47 11.08 21.82
N TYR A 194 7.57 10.33 21.95
CA TYR A 194 8.85 10.56 21.25
C TYR A 194 8.67 10.77 19.74
N ARG A 195 7.81 9.98 19.10
CA ARG A 195 7.43 10.22 17.70
C ARG A 195 6.39 11.35 17.70
N ARG A 196 6.86 12.57 17.39
CA ARG A 196 6.14 13.86 17.41
C ARG A 196 4.82 13.96 16.61
N ASN A 197 4.24 12.84 16.14
CA ASN A 197 3.01 12.79 15.35
C ASN A 197 1.74 12.48 16.18
N GLY A 198 1.74 12.78 17.49
CA GLY A 198 0.50 12.79 18.29
C GLY A 198 -0.14 11.42 18.53
N GLN A 199 0.63 10.34 18.53
CA GLN A 199 0.10 9.03 18.92
C GLN A 199 0.02 8.89 20.43
N SER A 200 -1.07 8.28 20.90
CA SER A 200 -1.29 7.90 22.29
C SER A 200 -0.18 6.98 22.81
N TRP A 201 0.12 7.06 24.10
CA TRP A 201 0.96 6.13 24.80
C TRP A 201 0.36 4.73 24.76
N HIS A 202 1.18 3.77 24.36
CA HIS A 202 0.92 2.34 24.47
C HIS A 202 1.77 1.73 25.60
N VAL A 203 1.31 0.61 26.17
CA VAL A 203 1.99 -0.08 27.28
C VAL A 203 3.45 -0.41 26.95
N THR A 204 3.72 -0.83 25.71
CA THR A 204 5.08 -1.14 25.21
C THR A 204 6.00 0.07 25.23
N ASN A 205 5.49 1.25 24.86
CA ASN A 205 6.25 2.49 24.84
C ASN A 205 6.57 2.97 26.26
N VAL A 206 5.60 2.87 27.18
CA VAL A 206 5.81 3.20 28.60
C VAL A 206 6.80 2.25 29.25
N HIS A 207 6.68 0.94 28.99
CA HIS A 207 7.65 -0.03 29.49
C HIS A 207 9.07 0.26 28.99
N ALA A 208 9.23 0.58 27.70
CA ALA A 208 10.52 0.95 27.14
C ALA A 208 11.06 2.27 27.69
N LEU A 209 10.19 3.25 27.97
CA LEU A 209 10.55 4.51 28.63
C LEU A 209 11.09 4.26 30.04
N LEU A 210 10.34 3.52 30.86
CA LEU A 210 10.71 3.20 32.24
C LEU A 210 12.02 2.41 32.30
N LYS A 211 12.19 1.44 31.40
CA LYS A 211 13.45 0.67 31.30
C LYS A 211 14.66 1.58 31.04
N ARG A 212 14.52 2.58 30.15
CA ARG A 212 15.60 3.54 29.85
C ARG A 212 15.93 4.43 31.04
N LEU A 213 14.93 4.88 31.78
CA LEU A 213 15.11 5.70 32.99
C LEU A 213 15.86 4.96 34.10
N VAL A 214 15.59 3.66 34.25
CA VAL A 214 16.29 2.78 35.21
C VAL A 214 17.74 2.56 34.77
N THR A 215 17.98 2.27 33.49
CA THR A 215 19.34 2.03 32.98
C THR A 215 20.21 3.28 32.95
N SER A 216 19.64 4.49 32.89
CA SER A 216 20.42 5.74 32.96
C SER A 216 20.92 6.10 34.36
N ASN A 217 20.47 5.38 35.40
CA ASN A 217 20.86 5.58 36.81
C ASN A 217 21.95 4.59 37.29
N ALA A 218 22.50 3.77 36.38
CA ALA A 218 23.58 2.80 36.65
C ALA A 218 24.80 3.14 35.79
#